data_AF-A0A1I6A2K1-F1
#
_entry.id   AF-A0A1I6A2K1-F1
#
_cell.length_a   1.000
_cell.length_b   1.000
_cell.length_c   1.000
_cell.angle_alpha   90.00
_cell.angle_beta   90.00
_cell.angle_gamma   90.00
#
_symmetry.space_group_name_H-M   'P 1'
#
loop_
_entity.id
_entity.type
_entity.pdbx_description
1 polymer ?
#
loop_
_entity_poly.entity_id
_entity_poly.type
_entity_poly.pdbx_seq_one_letter_code
_entity_poly.pdbx_strand_id
1 'polypeptide(L)'
;MFYRKKKKRLTFFTNQRKLAIFLVCFMLSVGGLIYYINKQLTATYLEYAEVQTTKIASMVINKAINSRISNTLDVNDIIEEVPSDSTTMVTTRFNTEIINRILSDTNQLVQSHLEQAEQGNFSSLPYLDDIEYDKQTMEDQGGVVFFVPIGQATNIPIIGNLGPKIPIRFHVIGNVQSNVVPSITKFGINNAYVEVNIHITVNVQIIVPLASKMSTVEQSIPVAMGIVQGQVPYIYTGGDGDAAPSIEVPLPLPEK
;
A
#
# COMPACT_ATOMS: atom_id res chain seq x y z
N MET A 1 -4.57 -34.92 -86.21
CA MET A 1 -3.55 -35.03 -85.15
C MET A 1 -3.99 -34.12 -83.98
N PHE A 2 -4.73 -34.65 -83.00
CA PHE A 2 -5.17 -33.87 -81.83
C PHE A 2 -4.52 -34.43 -80.56
N TYR A 3 -3.44 -33.79 -80.12
CA TYR A 3 -2.67 -34.18 -78.95
C TYR A 3 -3.36 -33.64 -77.68
N ARG A 4 -4.23 -34.46 -77.07
CA ARG A 4 -4.96 -34.09 -75.85
C ARG A 4 -4.04 -34.26 -74.62
N LYS A 5 -3.42 -33.18 -74.17
CA LYS A 5 -2.64 -33.11 -72.92
C LYS A 5 -3.52 -33.57 -71.74
N LYS A 6 -3.25 -34.75 -71.18
CA LYS A 6 -3.84 -35.20 -69.90
C LYS A 6 -3.37 -34.25 -68.80
N LYS A 7 -4.27 -33.40 -68.28
CA LYS A 7 -4.06 -32.70 -67.00
C LYS A 7 -3.89 -33.76 -65.92
N LYS A 8 -2.66 -33.94 -65.41
CA LYS A 8 -2.40 -34.69 -64.17
C LYS A 8 -3.16 -33.96 -63.07
N ARG A 9 -4.32 -34.48 -62.65
CA ARG A 9 -4.92 -34.08 -61.38
C ARG A 9 -3.89 -34.42 -60.30
N LEU A 10 -3.45 -33.41 -59.54
CA LEU A 10 -2.68 -33.64 -58.31
C LEU A 10 -3.58 -34.45 -57.37
N THR A 11 -3.53 -35.77 -57.47
CA THR A 11 -4.20 -36.64 -56.51
C THR A 11 -3.33 -36.65 -55.26
N PHE A 12 -3.67 -35.72 -54.38
CA PHE A 12 -3.73 -35.85 -52.93
C PHE A 12 -2.79 -36.88 -52.30
N PHE A 13 -1.81 -36.37 -51.56
CA PHE A 13 -1.13 -37.01 -50.43
C PHE A 13 -1.90 -38.23 -49.88
N THR A 14 -1.24 -39.40 -49.86
CA THR A 14 -1.71 -40.64 -49.21
C THR A 14 -2.31 -40.32 -47.83
N ASN A 15 -3.38 -41.00 -47.40
CA ASN A 15 -4.04 -40.73 -46.11
C ASN A 15 -3.05 -40.65 -44.92
N GLN A 16 -1.97 -41.43 -44.97
CA GLN A 16 -0.85 -41.39 -44.02
C GLN A 16 -0.16 -40.02 -43.92
N ARG A 17 0.09 -39.33 -45.06
CA ARG A 17 0.74 -38.01 -45.07
C ARG A 17 -0.20 -36.90 -44.60
N LYS A 18 -1.51 -37.01 -44.85
CA LYS A 18 -2.52 -36.08 -44.31
C LYS A 18 -2.60 -36.17 -42.79
N LEU A 19 -2.58 -37.38 -42.25
CA LEU A 19 -2.62 -37.63 -40.82
C LEU A 19 -1.36 -37.10 -40.12
N ALA A 20 -0.18 -37.29 -40.72
CA ALA A 20 1.07 -36.71 -40.21
C ALA A 20 1.04 -35.17 -40.15
N ILE A 21 0.53 -34.51 -41.21
CA ILE A 21 0.39 -33.04 -41.24
C ILE A 21 -0.61 -32.58 -40.17
N PHE A 22 -1.73 -33.28 -40.02
CA PHE A 22 -2.71 -32.97 -38.97
C PHE A 22 -2.09 -33.08 -37.56
N LEU A 23 -1.32 -34.14 -37.29
CA LEU A 23 -0.67 -34.34 -35.99
C LEU A 23 0.35 -33.24 -35.68
N VAL A 24 1.14 -32.83 -36.67
CA VAL A 24 2.10 -31.72 -36.53
C VAL A 24 1.37 -30.40 -36.28
N CYS A 25 0.32 -30.09 -37.05
CA CYS A 25 -0.51 -28.90 -36.82
C CYS A 25 -1.21 -28.94 -35.45
N PHE A 26 -1.65 -30.10 -35.00
CA PHE A 26 -2.26 -30.27 -33.68
C PHE A 26 -1.24 -30.01 -32.58
N MET A 27 -0.02 -30.56 -32.70
CA MET A 27 1.04 -30.33 -31.71
C MET A 27 1.47 -28.85 -31.66
N LEU A 28 1.58 -28.19 -32.82
CA LEU A 28 1.85 -26.75 -32.90
C LEU A 28 0.71 -25.92 -32.31
N SER A 29 -0.54 -26.31 -32.54
CA SER A 29 -1.73 -25.67 -31.97
C SER A 29 -1.75 -25.78 -30.45
N VAL A 30 -1.49 -26.98 -29.91
CA VAL A 30 -1.40 -27.21 -28.46
C VAL A 30 -0.26 -26.41 -27.83
N GLY A 31 0.92 -26.40 -28.47
CA GLY A 31 2.05 -25.58 -28.01
C GLY A 31 1.74 -24.08 -28.02
N GLY A 32 1.10 -23.60 -29.09
CA GLY A 32 0.65 -22.21 -29.19
C GLY A 32 -0.39 -21.83 -28.13
N LEU A 33 -1.33 -22.74 -27.84
CA LEU A 33 -2.33 -22.56 -26.79
C LEU A 33 -1.69 -22.48 -25.40
N ILE A 34 -0.78 -23.41 -25.08
CA ILE A 34 -0.05 -23.40 -23.80
C ILE A 34 0.75 -22.11 -23.65
N TYR A 35 1.45 -21.67 -24.70
CA TYR A 35 2.20 -20.43 -24.69
C TYR A 35 1.30 -19.20 -24.48
N TYR A 36 0.15 -19.15 -25.16
CA TYR A 36 -0.82 -18.06 -25.01
C TYR A 36 -1.42 -18.01 -23.60
N ILE A 37 -1.88 -19.15 -23.08
CA ILE A 37 -2.42 -19.28 -21.73
C ILE A 37 -1.37 -18.87 -20.70
N ASN A 38 -0.14 -19.37 -20.82
CA ASN A 38 0.94 -19.06 -19.88
C ASN A 38 1.20 -17.54 -19.81
N LYS A 39 1.29 -16.88 -20.96
CA LYS A 39 1.52 -15.43 -21.03
C LYS A 39 0.36 -14.63 -20.42
N GLN A 40 -0.89 -15.03 -20.69
CA GLN A 40 -2.07 -14.32 -20.18
C GLN A 40 -2.24 -14.53 -18.67
N LEU A 41 -2.14 -15.79 -18.20
CA LEU A 41 -2.29 -16.13 -16.79
C LEU A 41 -1.21 -15.46 -15.94
N THR A 42 0.04 -15.44 -16.41
CA THR A 42 1.14 -14.81 -15.66
C THR A 42 0.84 -13.36 -15.31
N ALA A 43 0.30 -12.58 -16.26
CA ALA A 43 -0.04 -11.18 -16.02
C ALA A 43 -1.16 -11.03 -14.97
N THR A 44 -2.22 -11.82 -15.08
CA THR A 44 -3.35 -11.78 -14.13
C THR A 44 -2.95 -12.25 -12.73
N TYR A 45 -2.12 -13.30 -12.61
CA TYR A 45 -1.60 -13.74 -11.32
C TYR A 45 -0.71 -12.71 -10.67
N LEU A 46 0.13 -12.03 -11.46
CA LEU A 46 1.05 -11.02 -10.93
C LEU A 46 0.29 -9.82 -10.34
N GLU A 47 -0.78 -9.39 -11.00
CA GLU A 47 -1.66 -8.33 -10.51
C GLU A 47 -2.39 -8.75 -9.22
N TYR A 48 -2.96 -9.95 -9.19
CA TYR A 48 -3.60 -10.47 -7.98
C TYR A 48 -2.59 -10.63 -6.83
N ALA A 49 -1.40 -11.15 -7.12
CA ALA A 49 -0.30 -11.31 -6.17
C ALA A 49 0.11 -9.97 -5.55
N GLU A 50 0.17 -8.91 -6.37
CA GLU A 50 0.45 -7.55 -5.93
C GLU A 50 -0.61 -7.03 -4.98
N VAL A 51 -1.89 -7.18 -5.30
CA VAL A 51 -2.99 -6.76 -4.42
C VAL A 51 -2.92 -7.48 -3.07
N GLN A 52 -2.74 -8.81 -3.06
CA GLN A 52 -2.66 -9.57 -1.80
C GLN A 52 -1.41 -9.25 -1.00
N THR A 53 -0.27 -9.09 -1.68
CA THR A 53 0.99 -8.71 -1.02
C THR A 53 0.87 -7.34 -0.36
N THR A 54 0.33 -6.34 -1.08
CA THR A 54 0.09 -5.01 -0.53
C THR A 54 -0.84 -5.07 0.66
N LYS A 55 -1.93 -5.86 0.58
CA LYS A 55 -2.86 -6.06 1.70
C LYS A 55 -2.16 -6.65 2.93
N ILE A 56 -1.39 -7.73 2.77
CA ILE A 56 -0.68 -8.39 3.88
C ILE A 56 0.36 -7.42 4.46
N ALA A 57 1.19 -6.80 3.63
CA ALA A 57 2.22 -5.85 4.06
C ALA A 57 1.61 -4.65 4.81
N SER A 58 0.53 -4.05 4.31
CA SER A 58 -0.17 -2.97 5.00
C SER A 58 -0.71 -3.42 6.36
N MET A 59 -1.22 -4.65 6.49
CA MET A 59 -1.67 -5.16 7.79
C MET A 59 -0.50 -5.36 8.76
N VAL A 60 0.64 -5.88 8.30
CA VAL A 60 1.86 -6.03 9.12
C VAL A 60 2.37 -4.67 9.60
N ILE A 61 2.43 -3.67 8.70
CA ILE A 61 2.82 -2.29 9.03
C ILE A 61 1.89 -1.70 10.10
N ASN A 62 0.57 -1.80 9.90
CA ASN A 62 -0.41 -1.29 10.87
C ASN A 62 -0.30 -2.00 12.23
N LYS A 63 -0.07 -3.32 12.24
CA LYS A 63 0.12 -4.08 13.47
C LYS A 63 1.39 -3.66 14.21
N ALA A 64 2.48 -3.47 13.48
CA ALA A 64 3.74 -2.98 14.02
C ALA A 64 3.52 -1.65 14.76
N ILE A 65 2.84 -0.71 14.13
CA ILE A 65 2.67 0.64 14.65
C ILE A 65 1.69 0.68 15.83
N ASN A 66 0.58 -0.06 15.76
CA ASN A 66 -0.36 -0.16 16.87
C ASN A 66 0.23 -0.84 18.12
N SER A 67 1.24 -1.70 17.97
CA SER A 67 1.91 -2.35 19.11
C SER A 67 2.64 -1.36 20.05
N ARG A 68 2.98 -0.16 19.56
CA ARG A 68 3.69 0.89 20.32
C ARG A 68 2.80 2.10 20.64
N ILE A 69 1.80 2.39 19.82
CA ILE A 69 0.94 3.58 19.96
C ILE A 69 0.02 3.54 21.19
N SER A 70 -0.28 2.38 21.76
CA SER A 70 -1.19 2.29 22.92
C SER A 70 -0.71 2.98 24.21
N ASN A 71 0.50 3.54 24.30
CA ASN A 71 1.03 4.08 25.57
C ASN A 71 1.77 5.45 25.53
N THR A 72 1.92 6.17 24.41
CA THR A 72 2.93 7.28 24.39
C THR A 72 2.67 8.51 23.52
N LEU A 73 1.47 8.79 23.02
CA LEU A 73 1.26 10.01 22.22
C LEU A 73 0.28 10.95 22.91
N ASP A 74 0.80 11.67 23.92
CA ASP A 74 0.18 12.92 24.33
C ASP A 74 0.56 13.98 23.30
N VAL A 75 -0.43 14.59 22.65
CA VAL A 75 -0.25 15.58 21.57
C VAL A 75 0.59 16.78 22.06
N ASN A 76 0.59 17.00 23.37
CA ASN A 76 1.32 18.03 24.09
C ASN A 76 2.86 17.91 23.99
N ASP A 77 3.40 16.75 23.60
CA ASP A 77 4.85 16.56 23.45
C ASP A 77 5.37 16.98 22.06
N ILE A 78 4.52 16.94 21.03
CA ILE A 78 4.92 17.22 19.64
C ILE A 78 4.74 18.70 19.31
N ILE A 79 3.74 19.34 19.91
CA ILE A 79 3.34 20.72 19.66
C ILE A 79 3.51 21.49 20.97
N GLU A 80 4.59 22.24 21.11
CA GLU A 80 4.85 23.06 22.30
C GLU A 80 4.49 24.53 22.03
N GLU A 81 3.82 25.16 23.00
CA GLU A 81 3.63 26.60 23.01
C GLU A 81 4.93 27.25 23.50
N VAL A 82 5.59 28.00 22.62
CA VAL A 82 6.75 28.80 22.98
C VAL A 82 6.24 30.18 23.41
N PRO A 83 6.58 30.64 24.63
CA PRO A 83 6.27 32.00 25.06
C PRO A 83 6.81 33.00 24.04
N SER A 84 5.94 33.86 23.53
CA SER A 84 6.34 35.00 22.70
C SER A 84 6.59 36.21 23.60
N ASP A 85 7.55 37.07 23.22
CA ASP A 85 7.82 38.35 23.90
C ASP A 85 6.61 39.31 23.87
N SER A 86 5.59 38.99 23.05
CA SER A 86 4.31 39.66 23.04
C SER A 86 3.27 38.84 23.81
N THR A 87 2.58 39.47 24.75
CA THR A 87 1.48 38.90 25.56
C THR A 87 0.24 38.50 24.74
N THR A 88 0.32 38.62 23.42
CA THR A 88 -0.78 38.54 22.46
C THR A 88 -0.56 37.49 21.37
N MET A 89 0.67 36.99 21.18
CA MET A 89 0.96 35.97 20.17
C MET A 89 1.40 34.66 20.82
N VAL A 90 0.61 33.60 20.65
CA VAL A 90 1.07 32.25 20.97
C VAL A 90 1.84 31.74 19.75
N THR A 91 3.14 31.49 19.91
CA THR A 91 3.94 30.86 18.85
C THR A 91 4.02 29.37 19.13
N THR A 92 3.48 28.57 18.22
CA THR A 92 3.53 27.12 18.34
C THR A 92 4.75 26.58 17.61
N ARG A 93 5.56 25.74 18.28
CA ARG A 93 6.71 25.07 17.69
C ARG A 93 6.54 23.56 17.71
N PHE A 94 7.03 22.90 16.67
CA PHE A 94 7.08 21.44 16.63
C PHE A 94 8.41 20.95 17.21
N ASN A 95 8.35 19.96 18.09
CA ASN A 95 9.57 19.32 18.62
C ASN A 95 10.17 18.37 17.57
N THR A 96 11.14 18.88 16.81
CA THR A 96 11.81 18.10 15.76
C THR A 96 12.64 16.93 16.30
N GLU A 97 13.11 16.97 17.55
CA GLU A 97 13.83 15.86 18.17
C GLU A 97 12.89 14.66 18.37
N ILE A 98 11.71 14.92 18.93
CA ILE A 98 10.68 13.90 19.14
C ILE A 98 10.20 13.33 17.80
N ILE A 99 9.97 14.19 16.80
CA ILE A 99 9.59 13.74 15.45
C ILE A 99 10.64 12.80 14.85
N ASN A 100 11.92 13.18 14.88
CA ASN A 100 13.00 12.34 14.33
C ASN A 100 13.18 11.03 15.10
N ARG A 101 12.96 11.04 16.42
CA ARG A 101 12.96 9.83 17.25
C ARG A 101 11.80 8.90 16.87
N ILE A 102 10.59 9.43 16.72
CA ILE A 102 9.42 8.66 16.28
C ILE A 102 9.67 8.07 14.89
N LEU A 103 10.18 8.85 13.94
CA LEU A 103 10.51 8.34 12.60
C LEU A 103 11.49 7.16 12.66
N SER A 104 12.56 7.30 13.45
CA SER A 104 13.58 6.24 13.61
C SER A 104 12.97 4.98 14.24
N ASP A 105 12.20 5.15 15.31
CA ASP A 105 11.51 4.08 16.01
C ASP A 105 10.48 3.36 15.13
N THR A 106 9.70 4.12 14.34
CA THR A 106 8.73 3.57 13.39
C THR A 106 9.43 2.76 12.30
N ASN A 107 10.51 3.29 11.71
CA ASN A 107 11.29 2.55 10.71
C ASN A 107 11.83 1.23 11.28
N GLN A 108 12.43 1.26 12.47
CA GLN A 108 12.95 0.05 13.12
C GLN A 108 11.85 -0.96 13.45
N LEU A 109 10.70 -0.49 13.95
CA LEU A 109 9.59 -1.35 14.34
C LEU A 109 8.93 -2.02 13.14
N VAL A 110 8.68 -1.27 12.08
CA VAL A 110 8.11 -1.78 10.82
C VAL A 110 9.10 -2.74 10.16
N GLN A 111 10.38 -2.38 10.08
CA GLN A 111 11.43 -3.24 9.55
C GLN A 111 11.46 -4.58 10.29
N SER A 112 11.50 -4.54 11.63
CA SER A 112 11.54 -5.76 12.44
C SER A 112 10.29 -6.62 12.28
N HIS A 113 9.09 -6.03 12.19
CA HIS A 113 7.86 -6.82 12.00
C HIS A 113 7.78 -7.45 10.62
N LEU A 114 8.27 -6.76 9.58
CA LEU A 114 8.36 -7.32 8.24
C LEU A 114 9.39 -8.45 8.16
N GLU A 115 10.56 -8.28 8.77
CA GLU A 115 11.57 -9.35 8.87
C GLU A 115 11.04 -10.57 9.65
N GLN A 116 10.34 -10.35 10.75
CA GLN A 116 9.69 -11.43 11.50
C GLN A 116 8.62 -12.14 10.67
N ALA A 117 7.83 -11.38 9.90
CA ALA A 117 6.85 -11.95 8.99
C ALA A 117 7.54 -12.82 7.92
N GLU A 118 8.67 -12.38 7.36
CA GLU A 118 9.46 -13.17 6.41
C GLU A 118 10.07 -14.45 6.99
N GLN A 119 10.36 -14.46 8.30
CA GLN A 119 10.93 -15.62 9.00
C GLN A 119 9.87 -16.63 9.47
N GLY A 120 8.60 -16.48 9.09
CA GLY A 120 7.55 -17.40 9.50
C GLY A 120 6.95 -17.11 10.89
N ASN A 121 7.16 -15.92 11.47
CA ASN A 121 6.52 -15.58 12.74
C ASN A 121 5.06 -15.11 12.55
N PHE A 122 4.12 -16.04 12.75
CA PHE A 122 2.67 -15.83 12.60
C PHE A 122 2.07 -14.79 13.55
N SER A 123 2.75 -14.46 14.66
CA SER A 123 2.29 -13.39 15.55
C SER A 123 2.26 -12.03 14.86
N SER A 124 3.01 -11.85 13.77
CA SER A 124 3.06 -10.61 13.00
C SER A 124 2.16 -10.63 11.76
N LEU A 125 1.71 -11.81 11.32
CA LEU A 125 0.86 -11.97 10.14
C LEU A 125 -0.64 -11.85 10.48
N PRO A 126 -1.46 -11.28 9.56
CA PRO A 126 -2.91 -11.29 9.72
C PRO A 126 -3.46 -12.70 9.45
N TYR A 127 -4.32 -13.19 10.35
CA TYR A 127 -5.10 -14.38 10.09
C TYR A 127 -6.21 -14.03 9.10
N LEU A 128 -6.17 -14.62 7.91
CA LEU A 128 -7.13 -14.42 6.84
C LEU A 128 -7.69 -15.80 6.50
N ASP A 129 -8.99 -16.00 6.67
CA ASP A 129 -9.65 -17.31 6.45
C ASP A 129 -9.40 -17.89 5.04
N ASP A 130 -9.10 -17.02 4.07
CA ASP A 130 -8.90 -17.37 2.67
C ASP A 130 -7.41 -17.56 2.27
N ILE A 131 -6.46 -17.25 3.16
CA ILE A 131 -5.03 -17.28 2.84
C ILE A 131 -4.31 -18.31 3.72
N GLU A 132 -3.82 -19.35 3.07
CA GLU A 132 -2.97 -20.36 3.69
C GLU A 132 -1.50 -19.97 3.55
N TYR A 133 -0.79 -19.93 4.67
CA TYR A 133 0.63 -19.61 4.74
C TYR A 133 1.47 -20.88 4.89
N ASP A 134 2.62 -20.94 4.21
CA ASP A 134 3.53 -22.08 4.27
C ASP A 134 4.68 -21.84 5.27
N LYS A 135 4.53 -22.32 6.50
CA LYS A 135 5.53 -22.10 7.56
C LYS A 135 6.91 -22.65 7.19
N GLN A 136 6.95 -23.85 6.61
CA GLN A 136 8.20 -24.56 6.35
C GLN A 136 9.02 -23.82 5.29
N THR A 137 8.37 -23.41 4.20
CA THR A 137 9.04 -22.67 3.14
C THR A 137 9.51 -21.29 3.61
N MET A 138 8.75 -20.64 4.51
CA MET A 138 9.15 -19.35 5.11
C MET A 138 10.38 -19.50 6.02
N GLU A 139 10.45 -20.55 6.85
CA GLU A 139 11.60 -20.82 7.72
C GLU A 139 12.86 -21.22 6.92
N ASP A 140 12.71 -21.99 5.84
CA ASP A 140 13.82 -22.53 5.05
C ASP A 140 14.40 -21.54 4.04
N GLN A 141 13.52 -20.78 3.36
CA GLN A 141 13.89 -19.93 2.21
C GLN A 141 13.68 -18.44 2.47
N GLY A 142 13.05 -18.08 3.58
CA GLY A 142 12.67 -16.71 3.90
C GLY A 142 11.54 -16.17 3.00
N GLY A 143 11.05 -15.00 3.36
CA GLY A 143 9.97 -14.32 2.65
C GLY A 143 8.60 -14.80 3.12
N VAL A 144 7.58 -13.97 2.91
CA VAL A 144 6.21 -14.35 3.26
C VAL A 144 5.64 -15.20 2.13
N VAL A 145 5.36 -16.48 2.42
CA VAL A 145 4.82 -17.44 1.44
C VAL A 145 3.36 -17.71 1.73
N PHE A 146 2.51 -17.44 0.75
CA PHE A 146 1.09 -17.70 0.83
C PHE A 146 0.54 -18.31 -0.46
N PHE A 147 -0.55 -19.07 -0.34
CA PHE A 147 -1.16 -19.77 -1.45
C PHE A 147 -2.39 -19.05 -1.98
N VAL A 148 -2.48 -18.96 -3.31
CA VAL A 148 -3.65 -18.43 -4.00
C VAL A 148 -4.21 -19.48 -4.95
N PRO A 149 -5.51 -19.84 -4.84
CA PRO A 149 -6.15 -20.72 -5.82
C PRO A 149 -6.17 -20.09 -7.21
N ILE A 150 -5.89 -20.89 -8.23
CA ILE A 150 -5.92 -20.47 -9.64
C ILE A 150 -7.24 -19.77 -9.99
N GLY A 151 -8.35 -20.30 -9.48
CA GLY A 151 -9.68 -19.76 -9.67
C GLY A 151 -9.85 -18.30 -9.24
N GLN A 152 -9.23 -17.89 -8.12
CA GLN A 152 -9.45 -16.56 -7.54
C GLN A 152 -8.86 -15.46 -8.42
N ALA A 153 -7.74 -15.76 -9.10
CA ALA A 153 -7.11 -14.80 -10.00
C ALA A 153 -7.88 -14.64 -11.32
N THR A 154 -8.60 -15.66 -11.79
CA THR A 154 -9.25 -15.61 -13.11
C THR A 154 -10.51 -14.73 -13.17
N ASN A 155 -10.92 -14.13 -12.06
CA ASN A 155 -12.13 -13.29 -11.93
C ASN A 155 -13.42 -13.94 -12.46
N ILE A 156 -13.48 -15.27 -12.40
CA ILE A 156 -14.67 -16.05 -12.77
C ILE A 156 -15.32 -16.54 -11.48
N PRO A 157 -16.46 -15.96 -11.05
CA PRO A 157 -17.06 -16.26 -9.75
C PRO A 157 -17.37 -17.75 -9.51
N ILE A 158 -17.73 -18.48 -10.57
CA ILE A 158 -18.14 -19.90 -10.49
C ILE A 158 -16.95 -20.82 -10.13
N ILE A 159 -15.73 -20.44 -10.51
CA ILE A 159 -14.52 -21.23 -10.23
C ILE A 159 -13.60 -20.56 -9.22
N GLY A 160 -14.05 -19.48 -8.56
CA GLY A 160 -13.22 -18.63 -7.69
C GLY A 160 -12.38 -19.43 -6.68
N ASN A 161 -12.96 -20.42 -6.01
CA ASN A 161 -12.25 -21.22 -5.00
C ASN A 161 -11.77 -22.59 -5.51
N LEU A 162 -11.80 -22.82 -6.81
CA LEU A 162 -11.45 -24.09 -7.44
C LEU A 162 -10.08 -24.01 -8.14
N GLY A 163 -9.40 -25.15 -8.16
CA GLY A 163 -8.15 -25.34 -8.90
C GLY A 163 -6.91 -25.45 -8.01
N PRO A 164 -5.74 -25.72 -8.62
CA PRO A 164 -4.47 -25.80 -7.92
C PRO A 164 -4.12 -24.50 -7.19
N LYS A 165 -3.48 -24.63 -6.03
CA LYS A 165 -2.93 -23.50 -5.26
C LYS A 165 -1.55 -23.14 -5.80
N ILE A 166 -1.36 -21.86 -6.14
CA ILE A 166 -0.08 -21.33 -6.58
C ILE A 166 0.61 -20.65 -5.39
N PRO A 167 1.87 -21.00 -5.07
CA PRO A 167 2.63 -20.29 -4.06
C PRO A 167 3.03 -18.91 -4.58
N ILE A 168 2.79 -17.90 -3.76
CA ILE A 168 3.26 -16.54 -3.95
C ILE A 168 4.20 -16.24 -2.79
N ARG A 169 5.39 -15.75 -3.12
CA ARG A 169 6.37 -15.35 -2.13
C ARG A 169 6.67 -13.87 -2.31
N PHE A 170 6.77 -13.12 -1.23
CA PHE A 170 7.34 -11.78 -1.31
C PHE A 170 8.40 -11.52 -0.25
N HIS A 171 9.32 -10.64 -0.61
CA HIS A 171 10.36 -10.11 0.26
C HIS A 171 10.32 -8.60 0.27
N VAL A 172 10.67 -7.99 1.39
CA VAL A 172 10.97 -6.58 1.51
C VAL A 172 12.38 -6.35 0.97
N ILE A 173 12.52 -5.35 0.11
CA ILE A 173 13.79 -4.98 -0.51
C ILE A 173 14.23 -3.62 0.02
N GLY A 174 15.36 -3.62 0.71
CA GLY A 174 15.95 -2.41 1.30
C GLY A 174 15.30 -2.04 2.63
N ASN A 175 15.52 -0.79 3.04
CA ASN A 175 15.03 -0.26 4.31
C ASN A 175 13.66 0.39 4.15
N VAL A 176 12.83 0.27 5.18
CA VAL A 176 11.59 1.05 5.33
C VAL A 176 11.94 2.54 5.38
N GLN A 177 11.24 3.35 4.57
CA GLN A 177 11.37 4.80 4.58
C GLN A 177 10.10 5.42 5.13
N SER A 178 10.23 6.37 6.06
CA SER A 178 9.11 7.10 6.65
C SER A 178 9.36 8.60 6.61
N ASN A 179 8.36 9.38 6.23
CA ASN A 179 8.40 10.84 6.25
C ASN A 179 7.23 11.41 7.06
N VAL A 180 7.46 12.52 7.77
CA VAL A 180 6.38 13.27 8.42
C VAL A 180 5.85 14.33 7.47
N VAL A 181 4.55 14.35 7.25
CA VAL A 181 3.84 15.39 6.49
C VAL A 181 2.81 16.05 7.40
N PRO A 182 3.02 17.32 7.81
CA PRO A 182 2.03 18.07 8.55
C PRO A 182 0.94 18.58 7.60
N SER A 183 -0.31 18.50 8.04
CA SER A 183 -1.50 19.06 7.42
C SER A 183 -2.11 20.09 8.36
N ILE A 184 -2.34 21.31 7.87
CA ILE A 184 -2.90 22.41 8.67
C ILE A 184 -4.16 22.91 7.98
N THR A 185 -5.31 22.74 8.64
CA THR A 185 -6.62 23.17 8.14
C THR A 185 -7.15 24.31 9.00
N LYS A 186 -7.26 25.52 8.45
CA LYS A 186 -7.75 26.71 9.17
C LYS A 186 -9.27 26.65 9.34
N PHE A 187 -9.79 27.02 10.51
CA PHE A 187 -11.23 27.11 10.77
C PHE A 187 -11.59 28.19 11.81
N GLY A 188 -12.81 28.74 11.73
CA GLY A 188 -13.27 29.80 12.63
C GLY A 188 -12.40 31.07 12.59
N ILE A 189 -12.38 31.82 13.69
CA ILE A 189 -11.51 32.99 13.87
C ILE A 189 -10.24 32.53 14.60
N ASN A 190 -9.10 32.65 13.95
CA ASN A 190 -7.78 32.33 14.50
C ASN A 190 -7.61 30.89 15.01
N ASN A 191 -8.33 29.89 14.49
CA ASN A 191 -8.07 28.48 14.81
C ASN A 191 -7.52 27.70 13.62
N ALA A 192 -6.70 26.71 13.92
CA ALA A 192 -6.20 25.75 12.95
C ALA A 192 -6.23 24.34 13.53
N TYR A 193 -6.71 23.39 12.73
CA TYR A 193 -6.59 21.97 12.98
C TYR A 193 -5.27 21.49 12.39
N VAL A 194 -4.42 20.93 13.24
CA VAL A 194 -3.11 20.42 12.85
C VAL A 194 -3.16 18.90 12.94
N GLU A 195 -2.85 18.23 11.84
CA GLU A 195 -2.70 16.78 11.76
C GLU A 195 -1.28 16.48 11.29
N VAL A 196 -0.60 15.59 12.00
CA VAL A 196 0.75 15.12 11.68
C VAL A 196 0.64 13.67 11.24
N ASN A 197 0.91 13.43 9.96
CA ASN A 197 0.86 12.10 9.36
C ASN A 197 2.28 11.57 9.13
N ILE A 198 2.49 10.29 9.43
CA ILE A 198 3.68 9.56 8.98
C ILE A 198 3.31 8.79 7.71
N HIS A 199 3.98 9.11 6.61
CA HIS A 199 3.90 8.37 5.36
C HIS A 199 5.04 7.37 5.29
N ILE A 200 4.70 6.10 5.19
CA ILE A 200 5.63 4.98 5.19
C ILE A 200 5.61 4.36 3.80
N THR A 201 6.80 4.17 3.23
CA THR A 201 7.02 3.61 1.91
C THR A 201 7.93 2.38 2.05
N VAL A 202 7.44 1.23 1.61
CA VAL A 202 8.15 -0.05 1.64
C VAL A 202 8.19 -0.65 0.25
N ASN A 203 9.38 -1.02 -0.24
CA ASN A 203 9.52 -1.70 -1.50
C ASN A 203 9.49 -3.22 -1.28
N VAL A 204 8.65 -3.92 -2.02
CA VAL A 204 8.50 -5.37 -1.94
C VAL A 204 8.75 -6.02 -3.30
N GLN A 205 9.47 -7.13 -3.31
CA GLN A 205 9.61 -8.01 -4.45
C GLN A 205 8.62 -9.15 -4.34
N ILE A 206 7.66 -9.19 -5.25
CA ILE A 206 6.69 -10.26 -5.39
C ILE A 206 7.24 -11.28 -6.38
N ILE A 207 7.23 -12.55 -5.99
CA ILE A 207 7.75 -13.69 -6.74
C ILE A 207 6.63 -14.70 -6.90
N VAL A 208 6.24 -14.94 -8.14
CA VAL A 208 5.35 -16.02 -8.56
C VAL A 208 6.15 -17.02 -9.40
N PRO A 209 5.68 -18.27 -9.61
CA PRO A 209 6.50 -19.30 -10.27
C PRO A 209 7.03 -18.95 -11.66
N LEU A 210 6.35 -18.03 -12.36
CA LEU A 210 6.61 -17.70 -13.76
C LEU A 210 7.20 -16.28 -13.96
N ALA A 211 7.21 -15.45 -12.91
CA ALA A 211 7.64 -14.04 -12.99
C ALA A 211 7.93 -13.44 -11.60
N SER A 212 8.63 -12.31 -11.58
CA SER A 212 8.78 -11.47 -10.39
C SER A 212 8.56 -10.01 -10.71
N LYS A 213 8.00 -9.24 -9.78
CA LYS A 213 7.75 -7.80 -9.91
C LYS A 213 8.08 -7.07 -8.62
N MET A 214 8.66 -5.89 -8.74
CA MET A 214 8.79 -4.94 -7.64
C MET A 214 7.52 -4.10 -7.53
N SER A 215 6.99 -3.95 -6.32
CA SER A 215 5.88 -3.06 -6.01
C SER A 215 6.20 -2.25 -4.75
N THR A 216 5.51 -1.12 -4.59
CA THR A 216 5.72 -0.21 -3.46
C THR A 216 4.44 -0.16 -2.64
N VAL A 217 4.56 -0.47 -1.36
CA VAL A 217 3.48 -0.41 -0.37
C VAL A 217 3.60 0.94 0.35
N GLU A 218 2.56 1.76 0.23
CA GLU A 218 2.46 3.06 0.88
C GLU A 218 1.37 3.02 1.96
N GLN A 219 1.69 3.49 3.15
CA GLN A 219 0.76 3.57 4.27
C GLN A 219 0.91 4.92 4.98
N SER A 220 -0.20 5.62 5.18
CA SER A 220 -0.24 6.90 5.91
C SER A 220 -0.93 6.70 7.24
N ILE A 221 -0.28 7.09 8.34
CA ILE A 221 -0.81 6.92 9.69
C ILE A 221 -0.77 8.26 10.44
N PRO A 222 -1.91 8.74 10.97
CA PRO A 222 -1.93 9.94 11.80
C PRO A 222 -1.29 9.61 13.15
N VAL A 223 -0.32 10.42 13.56
CA VAL A 223 0.39 10.23 14.84
C VAL A 223 0.11 11.33 15.84
N ALA A 224 -0.29 12.52 15.37
CA ALA A 224 -0.70 13.61 16.25
C ALA A 224 -1.82 14.40 15.58
N MET A 225 -2.80 14.80 16.38
CA MET A 225 -3.90 15.66 15.96
C MET A 225 -4.16 16.67 17.07
N GLY A 226 -4.18 17.95 16.73
CA GLY A 226 -4.38 19.01 17.71
C GLY A 226 -5.12 20.19 17.12
N ILE A 227 -5.72 20.99 17.98
CA ILE A 227 -6.28 22.29 17.61
C ILE A 227 -5.36 23.36 18.19
N VAL A 228 -4.86 24.23 17.32
CA VAL A 228 -4.16 25.45 17.73
C VAL A 228 -5.17 26.58 17.71
N GLN A 229 -5.37 27.20 18.88
CA GLN A 229 -6.30 28.33 19.06
C GLN A 229 -5.50 29.61 19.28
N GLY A 230 -5.70 30.61 18.44
CA GLY A 230 -5.17 31.95 18.62
C GLY A 230 -6.16 32.84 19.38
N GLN A 231 -5.66 33.93 19.97
CA GLN A 231 -6.52 34.93 20.58
C GLN A 231 -7.47 35.54 19.53
N VAL A 232 -8.76 35.59 19.87
CA VAL A 232 -9.76 36.28 19.05
C VAL A 232 -9.76 37.79 19.39
N PRO A 233 -9.85 38.69 18.41
CA PRO A 233 -9.91 40.13 18.68
C PRO A 233 -11.14 40.50 19.52
N TYR A 234 -10.98 41.44 20.46
CA TYR A 234 -12.12 42.05 21.16
C TYR A 234 -12.73 43.12 20.25
N ILE A 235 -13.92 42.85 19.73
CA ILE A 235 -14.70 43.84 18.99
C ILE A 235 -15.69 44.48 19.96
N TYR A 236 -15.59 45.81 20.13
CA TYR A 236 -16.58 46.59 20.88
C TYR A 236 -17.54 47.26 19.89
N THR A 237 -18.77 46.78 19.84
CA THR A 237 -19.85 47.45 19.11
C THR A 237 -20.57 48.40 20.06
N GLY A 238 -20.11 49.66 20.09
CA GLY A 238 -20.77 50.71 20.86
C GLY A 238 -21.80 51.46 20.03
N GLY A 239 -23.09 51.12 20.16
CA GLY A 239 -24.16 52.03 19.73
C GLY A 239 -25.44 51.37 19.21
N ASP A 240 -26.57 51.99 19.58
CA ASP A 240 -27.95 51.64 19.21
C ASP A 240 -28.27 52.11 17.78
N GLY A 241 -27.68 51.45 16.78
CA GLY A 241 -27.89 51.78 15.37
C GLY A 241 -27.25 50.78 14.39
N ASP A 242 -28.03 50.38 13.39
CA ASP A 242 -27.82 49.25 12.47
C ASP A 242 -26.63 49.39 11.46
N ALA A 243 -25.66 50.27 11.72
CA ALA A 243 -24.56 50.55 10.77
C ALA A 243 -23.29 51.23 11.35
N ALA A 244 -22.92 51.04 12.62
CA ALA A 244 -21.64 51.55 13.11
C ALA A 244 -20.47 50.62 12.74
N PRO A 245 -19.33 51.12 12.22
CA PRO A 245 -18.17 50.29 11.91
C PRO A 245 -17.58 49.70 13.20
N SER A 246 -17.28 48.40 13.17
CA SER A 246 -16.61 47.71 14.27
C SER A 246 -15.21 48.28 14.48
N ILE A 247 -14.93 48.80 15.67
CA ILE A 247 -13.61 49.30 16.06
C ILE A 247 -12.92 48.21 16.88
N GLU A 248 -11.73 47.81 16.44
CA GLU A 248 -10.85 46.93 17.22
C GLU A 248 -10.35 47.69 18.45
N VAL A 249 -10.69 47.19 19.64
CA VAL A 249 -10.17 47.77 20.90
C VAL A 249 -8.84 47.09 21.23
N PRO A 250 -7.75 47.85 21.45
CA PRO A 250 -6.48 47.26 21.86
C PRO A 250 -6.63 46.47 23.15
N LEU A 251 -6.02 45.28 23.20
CA LEU A 251 -6.00 44.42 24.39
C LEU A 251 -5.43 45.19 25.60
N PRO A 252 -6.07 45.11 26.79
CA PRO A 252 -5.47 45.63 28.00
C PRO A 252 -4.16 44.87 28.28
N LEU A 253 -3.09 45.61 28.57
CA LEU A 253 -1.81 45.03 28.96
C LEU A 253 -1.98 44.25 30.27
N PRO A 254 -1.34 43.08 30.44
CA PRO A 254 -1.43 42.33 31.68
C PRO A 254 -0.92 43.16 32.86
N GLU A 255 -1.65 43.13 33.99
CA GLU A 255 -1.21 43.76 35.22
C GLU A 255 0.12 43.15 35.68
N LYS A 256 1.04 44.03 36.09
CA LYS A 256 2.44 43.73 36.37
C LYS A 256 2.63 43.08 37.73
#